data_AF-A0A668SCL9-F1
#
_entry.id   AF-A0A668SCL9-F1
#
_cell.length_a   1.000
_cell.length_b   1.000
_cell.length_c   1.000
_cell.angle_alpha   90.00
_cell.angle_beta   90.00
_cell.angle_gamma   90.00
#
_symmetry.space_group_name_H-M   'P 1'
#
loop_
_entity.id
_entity.type
_entity.pdbx_description
1 polymer ?
#
loop_
_entity_poly.entity_id
_entity_poly.type
_entity_poly.pdbx_seq_one_letter_code
_entity_poly.pdbx_strand_id
1 'polypeptide(L)'
;MAPTEMTSAVRGVYHITAFSWYAFIVKNLNDKDGEDLPPGIFVYGGPWKYLTFLNLVSLLQMTFFGLAAVNDLQPGKKAESTLSKFKDFLFSVFAFPVGTFVVLLFWAIFAYDRELVYPATIDTFFPPWMNHAMHTFVLPILLGEVLVQPHAYPQTKRALTALGIVGLAYLSWIIWVYMSVGIWVYPLLGRFSAPGLVGFFFFNMSVVISLYLLGNELSRHVWGKRL
;
A
#
# COMPACT_ATOMS: atom_id res chain seq x y z
N MET A 1 -4.92 -24.22 17.77
CA MET A 1 -4.71 -25.00 16.52
C MET A 1 -3.78 -24.16 15.66
N ALA A 2 -2.61 -24.66 15.25
CA ALA A 2 -1.81 -23.94 14.25
C ALA A 2 -2.57 -23.99 12.92
N PRO A 3 -2.63 -22.90 12.12
CA PRO A 3 -3.23 -22.96 10.80
C PRO A 3 -2.53 -24.06 10.01
N THR A 4 -3.31 -25.00 9.49
CA THR A 4 -2.85 -25.92 8.43
C THR A 4 -2.50 -25.09 7.22
N GLU A 5 -1.29 -25.26 6.67
CA GLU A 5 -0.93 -24.64 5.38
C GLU A 5 -2.06 -24.87 4.39
N MET A 6 -2.58 -23.78 3.84
CA MET A 6 -3.53 -23.90 2.75
C MET A 6 -2.85 -24.61 1.60
N THR A 7 -3.57 -25.51 0.94
CA THR A 7 -3.02 -26.25 -0.19
C THR A 7 -2.49 -25.28 -1.24
N SER A 8 -1.44 -25.66 -1.98
CA SER A 8 -0.84 -24.84 -3.03
C SER A 8 -1.87 -24.31 -4.04
N ALA A 9 -2.96 -25.05 -4.24
CA ALA A 9 -4.07 -24.64 -5.10
C ALA A 9 -4.83 -23.44 -4.52
N VAL A 10 -5.13 -23.43 -3.22
CA VAL A 10 -5.87 -22.33 -2.58
C VAL A 10 -5.04 -21.06 -2.55
N ARG A 11 -3.73 -21.17 -2.27
CA ARG A 11 -2.80 -20.04 -2.35
C ARG A 11 -2.72 -19.45 -3.77
N GLY A 12 -2.61 -20.32 -4.77
CA GLY A 12 -2.60 -19.89 -6.18
C GLY A 12 -3.90 -19.17 -6.57
N VAL A 13 -5.06 -19.72 -6.21
CA VAL A 13 -6.37 -19.07 -6.43
C VAL A 13 -6.43 -17.71 -5.74
N TYR A 14 -5.94 -17.62 -4.51
CA TYR A 14 -5.89 -16.36 -3.76
C TYR A 14 -5.06 -15.29 -4.46
N HIS A 15 -3.80 -15.59 -4.81
CA HIS A 15 -2.91 -14.64 -5.47
C HIS A 15 -3.42 -14.22 -6.85
N ILE A 16 -3.96 -15.15 -7.64
CA ILE A 16 -4.56 -14.85 -8.95
C ILE A 16 -5.79 -13.95 -8.79
N THR A 17 -6.64 -14.23 -7.80
CA THR A 17 -7.83 -13.40 -7.52
C THR A 17 -7.43 -11.99 -7.08
N ALA A 18 -6.47 -11.87 -6.17
CA ALA A 18 -5.95 -10.58 -5.71
C ALA A 18 -5.29 -9.80 -6.86
N PHE A 19 -4.46 -10.46 -7.68
CA PHE A 19 -3.87 -9.85 -8.87
C PHE A 19 -4.92 -9.36 -9.86
N SER A 20 -5.93 -10.19 -10.15
CA SER A 20 -7.03 -9.84 -11.05
C SER A 20 -7.85 -8.66 -10.53
N TRP A 21 -8.07 -8.58 -9.22
CA TRP A 21 -8.71 -7.45 -8.56
C TRP A 21 -7.92 -6.17 -8.77
N TYR A 22 -6.62 -6.16 -8.47
CA TYR A 22 -5.78 -4.98 -8.68
C TYR A 22 -5.68 -4.60 -10.16
N ALA A 23 -5.51 -5.57 -11.07
CA ALA A 23 -5.51 -5.32 -12.50
C ALA A 23 -6.84 -4.71 -12.99
N PHE A 24 -7.97 -5.15 -12.46
CA PHE A 24 -9.28 -4.57 -12.75
C PHE A 24 -9.35 -3.11 -12.29
N ILE A 25 -8.87 -2.78 -11.09
CA ILE A 25 -8.83 -1.39 -10.61
C ILE A 25 -7.94 -0.53 -11.50
N VAL A 26 -6.73 -0.99 -11.84
CA VAL A 26 -5.82 -0.26 -12.73
C VAL A 26 -6.46 -0.01 -14.09
N LYS A 27 -7.13 -1.01 -14.67
CA LYS A 27 -7.84 -0.86 -15.93
C LYS A 27 -8.92 0.21 -15.83
N ASN A 28 -9.76 0.18 -14.80
CA ASN A 28 -10.82 1.18 -14.62
C ASN A 28 -10.28 2.60 -14.41
N LEU A 29 -9.11 2.73 -13.76
CA LEU A 29 -8.43 4.02 -13.61
C LEU A 29 -7.90 4.52 -14.96
N ASN A 30 -7.29 3.65 -15.76
CA ASN A 30 -6.76 3.98 -17.08
C ASN A 30 -7.89 4.32 -18.07
N ASP A 31 -9.02 3.63 -18.00
CA ASP A 31 -10.20 3.92 -18.83
C ASP A 31 -10.78 5.32 -18.57
N LYS A 32 -10.43 5.93 -17.42
CA LYS A 32 -10.86 7.28 -17.03
C LYS A 32 -9.83 8.38 -17.35
N ASP A 33 -8.64 8.04 -17.86
CA ASP A 33 -7.51 8.96 -18.12
C ASP A 33 -7.74 9.93 -19.31
N GLY A 34 -9.00 10.13 -19.71
CA GLY A 34 -9.43 11.04 -20.78
C GLY A 34 -10.75 11.75 -20.52
N GLU A 35 -11.37 11.59 -19.33
CA GLU A 35 -12.52 12.41 -18.91
C GLU A 35 -12.02 13.75 -18.37
N ASP A 36 -12.81 14.83 -18.50
CA ASP A 36 -12.47 16.16 -17.99
C ASP A 36 -12.19 16.10 -16.49
N LEU A 37 -10.91 16.10 -16.13
CA LEU A 37 -10.47 16.04 -14.75
C LEU A 37 -10.90 17.32 -14.02
N PRO A 38 -11.41 17.22 -12.79
CA PRO A 38 -11.75 18.41 -12.02
C PRO A 38 -10.54 19.34 -11.93
N PRO A 39 -10.70 20.65 -12.18
CA PRO A 39 -9.58 21.59 -12.20
C PRO A 39 -8.84 21.56 -10.85
N GLY A 40 -7.51 21.37 -10.91
CA GLY A 40 -6.62 21.34 -9.74
C GLY A 40 -6.24 19.95 -9.22
N ILE A 41 -6.96 18.88 -9.58
CA ILE A 41 -6.75 17.55 -8.96
C ILE A 41 -5.56 16.79 -9.58
N PHE A 42 -5.14 17.11 -10.81
CA PHE A 42 -4.05 16.38 -11.51
C PHE A 42 -3.07 17.26 -12.30
N VAL A 43 -3.02 18.56 -12.03
CA VAL A 43 -2.23 19.55 -12.81
C VAL A 43 -0.73 19.22 -12.90
N TYR A 44 -0.16 18.52 -11.91
CA TYR A 44 1.24 18.08 -11.92
C TYR A 44 1.44 16.80 -11.12
N GLY A 45 2.17 15.85 -11.70
CA GLY A 45 2.41 14.52 -11.12
C GLY A 45 1.22 13.54 -11.24
N GLY A 46 0.09 13.96 -11.83
CA GLY A 46 -1.06 13.08 -12.07
C GLY A 46 -1.49 12.29 -10.84
N PRO A 47 -2.00 11.05 -11.00
CA PRO A 47 -2.33 10.17 -9.87
C PRO A 47 -1.11 9.74 -9.04
N TRP A 48 0.09 9.82 -9.61
CA TRP A 48 1.35 9.35 -9.03
C TRP A 48 1.87 10.15 -7.84
N LYS A 49 1.28 11.33 -7.58
CA LYS A 49 1.54 12.08 -6.34
C LYS A 49 0.88 11.44 -5.12
N TYR A 50 -0.16 10.63 -5.30
CA TYR A 50 -0.92 10.06 -4.20
C TYR A 50 -0.35 8.71 -3.75
N LEU A 51 -0.13 8.57 -2.44
CA LEU A 51 0.43 7.36 -1.84
C LEU A 51 -0.49 6.15 -2.07
N THR A 52 -1.81 6.35 -2.12
CA THR A 52 -2.77 5.30 -2.46
C THR A 52 -2.50 4.70 -3.85
N PHE A 53 -2.24 5.54 -4.85
CA PHE A 53 -1.93 5.08 -6.21
C PHE A 53 -0.57 4.38 -6.26
N LEU A 54 0.44 4.90 -5.56
CA LEU A 54 1.75 4.25 -5.45
C LEU A 54 1.67 2.88 -4.77
N ASN A 55 0.83 2.74 -3.74
CA ASN A 55 0.57 1.48 -3.06
C ASN A 55 -0.20 0.49 -3.95
N LEU A 56 -1.27 0.93 -4.60
CA LEU A 56 -2.19 0.10 -5.39
C LEU A 56 -1.72 -0.25 -6.80
N VAL A 57 -1.42 0.78 -7.60
CA VAL A 57 -1.52 0.72 -9.07
C VAL A 57 -0.19 0.34 -9.72
N SER A 58 0.95 0.66 -9.12
CA SER A 58 2.18 0.70 -9.93
C SER A 58 3.45 0.13 -9.33
N LEU A 59 3.55 -0.10 -8.02
CA LEU A 59 4.83 -0.56 -7.45
C LEU A 59 4.69 -1.71 -6.46
N LEU A 60 3.62 -1.77 -5.67
CA LEU A 60 3.62 -2.60 -4.47
C LEU A 60 2.62 -3.74 -4.50
N GLN A 61 1.31 -3.48 -4.39
CA GLN A 61 0.32 -4.57 -4.27
C GLN A 61 0.19 -5.37 -5.58
N MET A 62 -0.03 -4.70 -6.72
CA MET A 62 -0.16 -5.37 -8.02
C MET A 62 1.12 -6.13 -8.41
N THR A 63 2.29 -5.52 -8.22
CA THR A 63 3.58 -6.17 -8.48
C THR A 63 3.80 -7.38 -7.57
N PHE A 64 3.50 -7.24 -6.28
CA PHE A 64 3.63 -8.33 -5.32
C PHE A 64 2.72 -9.52 -5.68
N PHE A 65 1.42 -9.30 -5.86
CA PHE A 65 0.48 -10.38 -6.19
C PHE A 65 0.73 -10.97 -7.58
N GLY A 66 1.23 -10.17 -8.54
CA GLY A 66 1.70 -10.66 -9.83
C GLY A 66 2.89 -11.61 -9.69
N LEU A 67 3.92 -11.21 -8.92
CA LEU A 67 5.07 -12.07 -8.63
C LEU A 67 4.66 -13.33 -7.87
N ALA A 68 3.73 -13.20 -6.91
CA ALA A 68 3.22 -14.32 -6.13
C ALA A 68 2.43 -15.31 -7.01
N ALA A 69 1.59 -14.83 -7.92
CA ALA A 69 0.86 -15.65 -8.87
C ALA A 69 1.80 -16.37 -9.86
N VAL A 70 2.81 -15.68 -10.41
CA VAL A 70 3.82 -16.31 -11.28
C VAL A 70 4.59 -17.40 -10.53
N ASN A 71 4.98 -17.13 -9.28
CA ASN A 71 5.71 -18.10 -8.45
C ASN A 71 4.87 -19.36 -8.13
N ASP A 72 3.56 -19.23 -7.98
CA ASP A 72 2.68 -20.40 -7.76
C ASP A 72 2.40 -21.21 -9.03
N LEU A 73 2.50 -20.59 -10.21
CA LEU A 73 2.28 -21.25 -11.51
C LEU A 73 3.52 -21.99 -12.03
N GLN A 74 4.71 -21.77 -11.45
CA GLN A 74 5.94 -22.42 -11.89
C GLN A 74 6.02 -23.89 -11.42
N PRO A 75 6.00 -24.88 -12.35
CA PRO A 75 6.15 -26.28 -12.00
C PRO A 75 7.63 -26.61 -11.82
N GLY A 76 8.09 -26.63 -10.57
CA GLY A 76 9.40 -27.18 -10.23
C GLY A 76 10.32 -26.23 -9.47
N LYS A 77 10.86 -26.78 -8.37
CA LYS A 77 11.81 -26.22 -7.40
C LYS A 77 11.24 -25.22 -6.39
N LYS A 78 10.79 -25.80 -5.26
CA LYS A 78 10.80 -25.22 -3.91
C LYS A 78 12.23 -24.86 -3.43
N ALA A 79 13.04 -24.23 -4.27
CA ALA A 79 14.29 -23.66 -3.80
C ALA A 79 13.95 -22.33 -3.11
N GLU A 80 14.53 -22.07 -1.95
CA GLU A 80 14.63 -20.72 -1.39
C GLU A 80 15.32 -19.80 -2.41
N SER A 81 14.57 -19.31 -3.38
CA SER A 81 15.11 -18.48 -4.44
C SER A 81 15.26 -17.06 -3.92
N THR A 82 16.17 -16.29 -4.53
CA THR A 82 16.25 -14.84 -4.28
C THR A 82 14.89 -14.16 -4.48
N LEU A 83 14.04 -14.70 -5.36
CA LEU A 83 12.69 -14.22 -5.61
C LEU A 83 11.75 -14.42 -4.40
N SER A 84 11.80 -15.55 -3.71
CA SER A 84 10.97 -15.76 -2.51
C SER A 84 11.39 -14.83 -1.37
N LYS A 85 12.70 -14.65 -1.17
CA LYS A 85 13.25 -13.71 -0.18
C LYS A 85 12.90 -12.26 -0.52
N PHE A 86 12.94 -11.89 -1.80
CA PHE A 86 12.55 -10.57 -2.27
C PHE A 86 11.04 -10.33 -2.09
N LYS A 87 10.21 -11.32 -2.43
CA LYS A 87 8.76 -11.29 -2.21
C LYS A 87 8.42 -11.06 -0.73
N ASP A 88 9.03 -11.84 0.16
CA ASP A 88 8.82 -11.72 1.61
C ASP A 88 9.27 -10.38 2.14
N PHE A 89 10.41 -9.87 1.65
CA PHE A 89 10.87 -8.52 1.97
C PHE A 89 9.88 -7.45 1.50
N LEU A 90 9.41 -7.54 0.24
CA LEU A 90 8.47 -6.59 -0.35
C LEU A 90 7.15 -6.57 0.45
N PHE A 91 6.65 -7.73 0.84
CA PHE A 91 5.43 -7.82 1.64
C PHE A 91 5.60 -7.27 3.06
N SER A 92 6.57 -7.81 3.79
CA SER A 92 6.76 -7.53 5.22
C SER A 92 7.18 -6.09 5.48
N VAL A 93 8.04 -5.52 4.63
CA VAL A 93 8.60 -4.17 4.84
C VAL A 93 7.72 -3.10 4.22
N PHE A 94 7.05 -3.38 3.10
CA PHE A 94 6.30 -2.37 2.38
C PHE A 94 4.81 -2.71 2.29
N ALA A 95 4.43 -3.81 1.64
CA ALA A 95 3.02 -4.04 1.27
C ALA A 95 2.08 -4.06 2.48
N PHE A 96 2.46 -4.76 3.54
CA PHE A 96 1.67 -4.84 4.75
C PHE A 96 1.65 -3.52 5.55
N PRO A 97 2.80 -2.97 6.02
CA PRO A 97 2.78 -1.79 6.87
C PRO A 97 2.33 -0.52 6.13
N VAL A 98 2.78 -0.30 4.89
CA VAL A 98 2.39 0.89 4.10
C VAL A 98 0.95 0.78 3.63
N GLY A 99 0.52 -0.40 3.18
CA GLY A 99 -0.87 -0.61 2.75
C GLY A 99 -1.86 -0.43 3.91
N THR A 100 -1.55 -1.00 5.07
CA THR A 100 -2.37 -0.80 6.28
C THR A 100 -2.36 0.67 6.72
N PHE A 101 -1.21 1.33 6.68
CA PHE A 101 -1.08 2.75 7.02
C PHE A 101 -1.94 3.63 6.12
N VAL A 102 -1.91 3.42 4.80
CA VAL A 102 -2.73 4.17 3.84
C VAL A 102 -4.23 4.02 4.15
N VAL A 103 -4.69 2.80 4.43
CA VAL A 103 -6.08 2.53 4.80
C VAL A 103 -6.46 3.28 6.08
N LEU A 104 -5.67 3.10 7.14
CA LEU A 104 -5.96 3.70 8.44
C LEU A 104 -5.93 5.23 8.38
N LEU A 105 -4.90 5.81 7.77
CA LEU A 105 -4.76 7.25 7.65
C LEU A 105 -5.87 7.84 6.80
N PHE A 106 -6.20 7.22 5.67
CA PHE A 106 -7.29 7.66 4.81
C PHE A 106 -8.61 7.71 5.56
N TRP A 107 -9.05 6.61 6.18
CA TRP A 107 -10.34 6.57 6.87
C TRP A 107 -10.36 7.43 8.13
N ALA A 108 -9.24 7.56 8.84
CA ALA A 108 -9.15 8.46 9.99
C ALA A 108 -9.37 9.92 9.58
N ILE A 109 -8.70 10.38 8.51
CA ILE A 109 -8.89 11.74 8.02
C ILE A 109 -10.25 11.90 7.35
N PHE A 110 -10.71 10.92 6.56
CA PHE A 110 -12.01 10.96 5.90
C PHE A 110 -13.17 11.08 6.91
N ALA A 111 -13.09 10.37 8.04
CA ALA A 111 -14.08 10.46 9.11
C ALA A 111 -14.04 11.78 9.87
N TYR A 112 -12.87 12.43 9.96
CA TYR A 112 -12.72 13.74 10.57
C TYR A 112 -13.21 14.87 9.64
N ASP A 113 -12.64 14.93 8.44
CA ASP A 113 -13.02 15.85 7.37
C ASP A 113 -12.53 15.29 6.02
N ARG A 114 -13.47 14.81 5.22
CA ARG A 114 -13.18 14.24 3.90
C ARG A 114 -12.49 15.22 2.96
N GLU A 115 -12.73 16.53 3.08
CA GLU A 115 -12.17 17.53 2.15
C GLU A 115 -10.66 17.63 2.26
N LEU A 116 -10.06 17.10 3.34
CA LEU A 116 -8.63 17.13 3.58
C LEU A 116 -7.85 16.07 2.78
N VAL A 117 -8.52 15.02 2.29
CA VAL A 117 -7.91 13.90 1.56
C VAL A 117 -8.67 13.46 0.32
N TYR A 118 -9.99 13.60 0.33
CA TYR A 118 -10.91 13.16 -0.72
C TYR A 118 -12.11 14.12 -0.85
N PRO A 119 -11.88 15.31 -1.44
CA PRO A 119 -12.92 16.30 -1.70
C PRO A 119 -14.15 15.73 -2.40
N ALA A 120 -15.33 16.29 -2.14
CA ALA A 120 -16.59 15.89 -2.79
C ALA A 120 -16.54 16.00 -4.33
N THR A 121 -15.69 16.89 -4.87
CA THR A 121 -15.45 17.01 -6.32
C THR A 121 -14.83 15.74 -6.93
N ILE A 122 -14.24 14.86 -6.13
CA ILE A 122 -13.71 13.59 -6.62
C ILE A 122 -14.83 12.57 -6.84
N ASP A 123 -15.98 12.67 -6.15
CA ASP A 123 -17.10 11.74 -6.30
C ASP A 123 -17.71 11.74 -7.71
N THR A 124 -17.54 12.85 -8.45
CA THR A 124 -17.99 12.95 -9.85
C THR A 124 -17.11 12.12 -10.78
N PHE A 125 -15.85 11.88 -10.40
CA PHE A 125 -14.87 11.13 -11.19
C PHE A 125 -14.71 9.69 -10.68
N PHE A 126 -14.62 9.47 -9.37
CA PHE A 126 -14.53 8.16 -8.76
C PHE A 126 -15.84 7.79 -8.04
N PRO A 127 -16.56 6.77 -8.53
CA PRO A 127 -17.76 6.31 -7.86
C PRO A 127 -17.44 5.73 -6.47
N PRO A 128 -18.39 5.72 -5.53
CA PRO A 128 -18.15 5.25 -4.16
C PRO A 128 -17.53 3.85 -4.04
N TRP A 129 -17.88 2.94 -4.95
CA TRP A 129 -17.30 1.60 -4.98
C TRP A 129 -15.79 1.62 -5.27
N MET A 130 -15.33 2.56 -6.12
CA MET A 130 -13.91 2.72 -6.45
C MET A 130 -13.14 3.25 -5.24
N ASN A 131 -13.75 4.16 -4.47
CA ASN A 131 -13.18 4.61 -3.22
C ASN A 131 -12.95 3.44 -2.25
N HIS A 132 -13.95 2.58 -2.06
CA HIS A 132 -13.80 1.36 -1.24
C HIS A 132 -12.80 0.36 -1.83
N ALA A 133 -12.75 0.20 -3.16
CA ALA A 133 -11.76 -0.63 -3.83
C ALA A 133 -10.32 -0.20 -3.52
N MET A 134 -10.08 1.11 -3.52
CA MET A 134 -8.75 1.68 -3.31
C MET A 134 -8.38 1.82 -1.82
N HIS A 135 -9.35 2.08 -0.94
CA HIS A 135 -9.08 2.46 0.44
C HIS A 135 -9.63 1.50 1.50
N THR A 136 -10.53 0.57 1.17
CA THR A 136 -11.04 -0.43 2.13
C THR A 136 -10.51 -1.82 1.84
N PHE A 137 -10.67 -2.30 0.60
CA PHE A 137 -10.38 -3.70 0.25
C PHE A 137 -8.89 -4.08 0.33
N VAL A 138 -7.99 -3.10 0.35
CA VAL A 138 -6.55 -3.32 0.57
C VAL A 138 -6.27 -4.06 1.88
N LEU A 139 -6.92 -3.67 2.98
CA LEU A 139 -6.63 -4.26 4.29
C LEU A 139 -7.08 -5.73 4.40
N PRO A 140 -8.33 -6.11 4.02
CA PRO A 140 -8.71 -7.52 3.95
C PRO A 140 -7.81 -8.37 3.06
N ILE A 141 -7.34 -7.86 1.92
CA ILE A 141 -6.41 -8.58 1.03
C ILE A 141 -5.02 -8.75 1.69
N LEU A 142 -4.55 -7.75 2.43
CA LEU A 142 -3.28 -7.88 3.16
C LEU A 142 -3.39 -8.87 4.33
N LEU A 143 -4.49 -8.82 5.09
CA LEU A 143 -4.74 -9.76 6.18
C LEU A 143 -4.92 -11.19 5.65
N GLY A 144 -5.61 -11.36 4.52
CA GLY A 144 -5.73 -12.64 3.85
C GLY A 144 -4.36 -13.21 3.47
N GLU A 145 -3.44 -12.38 2.95
CA GLU A 145 -2.08 -12.82 2.61
C GLU A 145 -1.32 -13.32 3.86
N VAL A 146 -1.39 -12.59 4.99
CA VAL A 146 -0.79 -13.03 6.26
C VAL A 146 -1.30 -14.41 6.70
N LEU A 147 -2.57 -14.72 6.43
CA LEU A 147 -3.20 -15.99 6.79
C LEU A 147 -2.93 -17.11 5.78
N VAL A 148 -2.72 -16.77 4.51
CA VAL A 148 -2.52 -17.72 3.42
C VAL A 148 -1.06 -18.18 3.35
N GLN A 149 -0.10 -17.30 3.67
CA GLN A 149 1.31 -17.57 3.46
C GLN A 149 2.20 -17.04 4.60
N PRO A 150 3.13 -17.87 5.13
CA PRO A 150 4.15 -17.39 6.04
C PRO A 150 5.17 -16.54 5.27
N HIS A 151 5.50 -15.38 5.84
CA HIS A 151 6.53 -14.48 5.30
C HIS A 151 7.68 -14.33 6.30
N ALA A 152 8.91 -14.44 5.80
CA ALA A 152 10.10 -14.18 6.61
C ALA A 152 10.34 -12.66 6.76
N TYR A 153 10.30 -12.17 8.00
CA TYR A 153 10.60 -10.77 8.29
C TYR A 153 12.13 -10.55 8.35
N PRO A 154 12.67 -9.52 7.65
CA PRO A 154 14.08 -9.20 7.73
C PRO A 154 14.45 -8.62 9.10
N GLN A 155 15.75 -8.47 9.36
CA GLN A 155 16.22 -7.76 10.56
C GLN A 155 15.58 -6.37 10.65
N THR A 156 14.99 -6.03 11.80
CA THR A 156 14.26 -4.77 12.02
C THR A 156 15.05 -3.55 11.54
N LYS A 157 16.36 -3.48 11.81
CA LYS A 157 17.20 -2.37 11.33
C LYS A 157 17.14 -2.19 9.80
N ARG A 158 17.20 -3.28 9.03
CA ARG A 158 17.13 -3.22 7.55
C ARG A 158 15.75 -2.77 7.08
N ALA A 159 14.68 -3.28 7.71
CA ALA A 159 13.32 -2.84 7.41
C ALA A 159 13.12 -1.35 7.69
N LEU A 160 13.58 -0.87 8.85
CA LEU A 160 13.48 0.52 9.24
C LEU A 160 14.30 1.45 8.34
N THR A 161 15.51 1.04 7.94
CA THR A 161 16.32 1.79 6.96
C THR A 161 15.58 1.89 5.63
N ALA A 162 15.04 0.79 5.13
CA ALA A 162 14.31 0.78 3.86
C ALA A 162 13.04 1.66 3.90
N LEU A 163 12.25 1.54 4.97
CA LEU A 163 11.08 2.39 5.22
C LEU A 163 11.47 3.88 5.33
N GLY A 164 12.57 4.19 6.01
CA GLY A 164 13.09 5.55 6.12
C GLY A 164 13.50 6.13 4.77
N ILE A 165 14.21 5.37 3.94
CA ILE A 165 14.62 5.80 2.59
C ILE A 165 13.39 6.09 1.73
N VAL A 166 12.42 5.18 1.69
CA VAL A 166 11.19 5.37 0.90
C VAL A 166 10.34 6.52 1.44
N GLY A 167 10.22 6.65 2.77
CA GLY A 167 9.52 7.76 3.41
C GLY A 167 10.13 9.11 3.07
N LEU A 168 11.47 9.23 3.11
CA LEU A 168 12.19 10.44 2.73
C LEU A 168 12.08 10.74 1.22
N ALA A 169 12.13 9.71 0.37
CA ALA A 169 11.94 9.88 -1.07
C ALA A 169 10.53 10.42 -1.38
N TYR A 170 9.49 9.87 -0.74
CA TYR A 170 8.13 10.34 -0.90
C TYR A 170 7.93 11.75 -0.31
N LEU A 171 8.51 12.05 0.85
CA LEU A 171 8.51 13.40 1.42
C LEU A 171 9.15 14.42 0.45
N SER A 172 10.29 14.06 -0.13
CA SER A 172 10.98 14.91 -1.11
C SER A 172 10.11 15.13 -2.35
N TRP A 173 9.40 14.09 -2.80
CA TRP A 173 8.47 14.18 -3.92
C TRP A 173 7.29 15.11 -3.65
N ILE A 174 6.61 15.00 -2.50
CA ILE A 174 5.47 15.87 -2.18
C ILE A 174 5.90 17.34 -1.99
N ILE A 175 7.09 17.58 -1.43
CA ILE A 175 7.67 18.92 -1.31
C ILE A 175 7.98 19.46 -2.72
N TRP A 176 8.57 18.65 -3.59
CA TRP A 176 8.85 19.04 -4.98
C TRP A 176 7.58 19.44 -5.74
N VAL A 177 6.49 18.66 -5.60
CA VAL A 177 5.19 18.99 -6.20
C VAL A 177 4.67 20.34 -5.68
N TYR A 178 4.75 20.57 -4.36
CA TYR A 178 4.36 21.86 -3.78
C TYR A 178 5.21 23.03 -4.30
N MET A 179 6.53 22.86 -4.38
CA MET A 179 7.43 23.90 -4.91
C MET A 179 7.19 24.19 -6.39
N SER A 180 6.73 23.20 -7.16
CA SER A 180 6.52 23.32 -8.61
C SER A 180 5.18 24.00 -8.96
N VAL A 181 4.12 23.76 -8.19
CA VAL A 181 2.74 24.21 -8.53
C VAL A 181 2.10 25.07 -7.45
N GLY A 182 2.69 25.17 -6.26
CA GLY A 182 2.14 25.91 -5.12
C GLY A 182 0.94 25.24 -4.45
N ILE A 183 0.60 23.99 -4.85
CA ILE A 183 -0.53 23.24 -4.31
C ILE A 183 -0.02 21.98 -3.63
N TRP A 184 -0.48 21.75 -2.40
CA TRP A 184 -0.16 20.53 -1.67
C TRP A 184 -0.86 19.32 -2.28
N VAL A 185 -0.18 18.18 -2.25
CA VAL A 185 -0.76 16.89 -2.69
C VAL A 185 -2.05 16.56 -1.92
N TYR A 186 -2.04 16.83 -0.61
CA TYR A 186 -3.22 16.72 0.26
C TYR A 186 -3.52 18.09 0.87
N PRO A 187 -4.76 18.59 0.81
CA PRO A 187 -5.15 19.85 1.45
C PRO A 187 -4.80 19.92 2.94
N LEU A 188 -4.79 18.78 3.64
CA LEU A 188 -4.33 18.66 5.03
C LEU A 188 -2.94 19.29 5.26
N LEU A 189 -1.99 19.08 4.34
CA LEU A 189 -0.61 19.55 4.51
C LEU A 189 -0.52 21.09 4.54
N GLY A 190 -1.42 21.76 3.82
CA GLY A 190 -1.51 23.22 3.83
C GLY A 190 -2.00 23.82 5.15
N ARG A 191 -2.50 23.00 6.09
CA ARG A 191 -2.92 23.45 7.42
C ARG A 191 -1.77 23.53 8.42
N PHE A 192 -0.63 22.91 8.12
CA PHE A 192 0.51 22.84 9.02
C PHE A 192 1.53 23.95 8.75
N SER A 193 2.15 24.46 9.82
CA SER A 193 3.41 25.20 9.72
C SER A 193 4.57 24.26 9.38
N ALA A 194 5.73 24.79 8.99
CA ALA A 194 6.90 23.95 8.70
C ALA A 194 7.30 23.01 9.87
N PRO A 195 7.34 23.45 11.15
CA PRO A 195 7.54 22.54 12.27
C PRO A 195 6.41 21.51 12.42
N GLY A 196 5.17 21.92 12.13
CA GLY A 196 4.00 21.02 12.13
C GLY A 196 4.11 19.90 11.09
N LEU A 197 4.60 20.21 9.88
CA LEU A 197 4.85 19.23 8.82
C LEU A 197 5.93 18.23 9.23
N VAL A 198 7.00 18.70 9.86
CA VAL A 198 8.06 17.84 10.40
C VAL A 198 7.49 16.91 11.47
N GLY A 199 6.74 17.45 12.44
CA GLY A 199 6.07 16.65 13.47
C GLY A 199 5.10 15.62 12.89
N PHE A 200 4.32 16.02 11.89
CA PHE A 200 3.40 15.13 11.17
C PHE A 200 4.16 14.00 10.47
N PHE A 201 5.27 14.29 9.79
CA PHE A 201 6.09 13.25 9.16
C PHE A 201 6.64 12.25 10.17
N PHE A 202 7.21 12.72 11.29
CA PHE A 202 7.70 11.83 12.35
C PHE A 202 6.60 10.97 12.96
N PHE A 203 5.43 11.56 13.22
CA PHE A 203 4.28 10.82 13.72
C PHE A 203 3.87 9.69 12.76
N ASN A 204 3.71 10.00 11.47
CA ASN A 204 3.35 8.99 10.47
C ASN A 204 4.42 7.90 10.34
N MET A 205 5.70 8.27 10.37
CA MET A 205 6.79 7.27 10.39
C MET A 205 6.70 6.37 11.62
N SER A 206 6.42 6.91 12.81
CA SER A 206 6.21 6.09 14.01
C SER A 206 5.04 5.11 13.84
N VAL A 207 3.93 5.54 13.25
CA VAL A 207 2.77 4.67 12.96
C VAL A 207 3.16 3.54 12.00
N VAL A 208 3.85 3.85 10.89
CA VAL A 208 4.31 2.83 9.93
C VAL A 208 5.24 1.82 10.59
N ILE A 209 6.14 2.28 11.47
CA ILE A 209 7.04 1.41 12.24
C ILE A 209 6.25 0.50 13.19
N SER A 210 5.26 1.04 13.91
CA SER A 210 4.37 0.24 14.76
C SER A 210 3.61 -0.81 13.96
N LEU A 211 3.15 -0.49 12.75
CA LEU A 211 2.47 -1.43 11.87
C LEU A 211 3.40 -2.53 11.34
N TYR A 212 4.67 -2.21 11.06
CA TYR A 212 5.67 -3.22 10.72
C TYR A 212 5.88 -4.21 11.88
N LEU A 213 6.03 -3.69 13.11
CA LEU A 213 6.19 -4.53 14.30
C LEU A 213 4.94 -5.37 14.57
N LEU A 214 3.75 -4.80 14.38
CA LEU A 214 2.48 -5.51 14.48
C LEU A 214 2.39 -6.64 13.44
N GLY A 215 2.77 -6.39 12.20
CA GLY A 215 2.81 -7.42 11.16
C GLY A 215 3.75 -8.58 11.51
N ASN A 216 4.92 -8.26 12.05
CA ASN A 216 5.85 -9.28 12.54
C ASN A 216 5.23 -10.09 13.69
N GLU A 217 4.56 -9.44 14.65
CA GLU A 217 3.87 -10.13 15.74
C GLU A 217 2.74 -11.04 15.24
N LEU A 218 1.91 -10.54 14.34
CA LEU A 218 0.82 -11.30 13.72
C LEU A 218 1.38 -12.53 13.00
N SER A 219 2.45 -12.36 12.22
CA SER A 219 3.12 -13.47 11.54
C SER A 219 3.64 -14.51 12.53
N ARG A 220 4.27 -14.10 13.64
CA ARG A 220 4.71 -15.01 14.71
C ARG A 220 3.54 -15.68 15.42
N HIS A 221 2.43 -15.00 15.64
CA HIS A 221 1.26 -15.59 16.29
C HIS A 221 0.59 -16.65 15.41
N VAL A 222 0.47 -16.36 14.11
CA VAL A 222 -0.16 -17.26 13.12
C VAL A 222 0.77 -18.44 12.78
N TRP A 223 2.08 -18.20 12.63
CA TRP A 223 3.02 -19.17 12.07
C TRP A 223 4.18 -19.58 12.99
N GLY A 224 4.32 -19.02 14.20
CA GLY A 224 5.52 -19.09 15.05
C GLY A 224 5.93 -20.46 15.61
N LYS A 225 5.26 -21.56 15.22
CA LYS A 225 5.79 -22.92 15.40
C LYS A 225 6.64 -23.39 14.21
N ARG A 226 6.77 -22.56 13.16
CA ARG A 226 7.40 -22.91 11.87
C ARG A 226 8.40 -21.87 11.34
N LEU A 227 8.48 -20.69 11.98
CA LEU A 227 9.50 -19.65 11.75
C LEU A 227 10.63 -19.83 12.77
#